data_AF-A0A964ZKW5-F1
#
_entry.id   AF-A0A964ZKW5-F1
#
_cell.length_a   1.000
_cell.length_b   1.000
_cell.length_c   1.000
_cell.angle_alpha   90.00
_cell.angle_beta   90.00
_cell.angle_gamma   90.00
#
_symmetry.space_group_name_H-M   'P 1'
#
loop_
_entity.id
_entity.type
_entity.pdbx_description
1 polymer ?
#
loop_
_entity_poly.entity_id
_entity_poly.type
_entity_poly.pdbx_seq_one_letter_code
_entity_poly.pdbx_strand_id
1 'polypeptide(L)'
;MHEEVTVTDLRVTGSIPTELTGRYLRNGPNPVGRINEEKYHWFTGHGMVHGIRLRDGKAEWYRNRWVRTKQVCDVLGGTPPPSDWPADHPSFPANTSVIGHAGRTYAIVEGGSPPIGEFGGNAPRHTQVGDSHLFVHRREVSGKKWIR
;
A
#
# COMPACT_ATOMS: atom_id res chain seq x y z
N MET A 1 -12.57 -4.27 -4.46
CA MET A 1 -12.90 -2.88 -4.11
C MET A 1 -13.03 -2.13 -5.43
N HIS A 2 -14.12 -1.41 -5.69
CA HIS A 2 -14.40 -0.86 -7.03
C HIS A 2 -14.12 0.64 -7.15
N GLU A 3 -13.64 1.27 -6.09
CA GLU A 3 -13.40 2.71 -6.00
C GLU A 3 -12.19 3.02 -5.10
N GLU A 4 -11.73 4.27 -5.05
CA GLU A 4 -10.77 4.73 -4.05
C GLU A 4 -11.50 5.50 -2.97
N VAL A 5 -11.31 5.13 -1.70
CA VAL A 5 -11.95 5.81 -0.58
C VAL A 5 -10.94 6.30 0.44
N THR A 6 -11.39 7.24 1.25
CA THR A 6 -10.72 7.66 2.47
C THR A 6 -11.78 7.76 3.54
N VAL A 7 -11.65 6.95 4.57
CA VAL A 7 -12.58 6.88 5.68
C VAL A 7 -11.82 7.27 6.94
N THR A 8 -12.30 8.27 7.66
CA THR A 8 -11.67 8.79 8.90
C THR A 8 -12.47 8.48 10.15
N ASP A 9 -13.72 8.05 10.01
CA ASP A 9 -14.60 7.66 11.12
C ASP A 9 -14.77 6.13 11.15
N LEU A 10 -13.72 5.45 11.59
CA LEU A 10 -13.67 4.00 11.62
C LEU A 10 -14.31 3.45 12.90
N ARG A 11 -15.32 2.59 12.74
CA ARG A 11 -15.88 1.84 13.87
C ARG A 11 -14.85 0.85 14.41
N VAL A 12 -14.58 0.93 15.70
CA VAL A 12 -13.72 -0.01 16.44
C VAL A 12 -14.58 -0.82 17.41
N THR A 13 -14.38 -2.13 17.43
CA THR A 13 -14.93 -3.02 18.45
C THR A 13 -13.79 -3.43 19.38
N GLY A 14 -13.95 -3.23 20.69
CA GLY A 14 -12.87 -3.41 21.67
C GLY A 14 -11.98 -2.17 21.79
N SER A 15 -10.68 -2.35 22.03
CA SER A 15 -9.70 -1.27 22.15
C SER A 15 -8.47 -1.53 21.28
N ILE A 16 -7.91 -0.45 20.71
CA ILE A 16 -6.62 -0.49 20.02
C ILE A 16 -5.54 -0.15 21.06
N PRO A 17 -4.49 -0.96 21.22
CA PRO A 17 -3.38 -0.64 22.13
C PRO A 17 -2.74 0.71 21.79
N THR A 18 -2.49 1.55 22.80
CA THR A 18 -1.96 2.91 22.61
C THR A 18 -0.54 2.93 22.07
N GLU A 19 0.20 1.84 22.26
CA GLU A 19 1.57 1.66 21.79
C GLU A 19 1.66 1.44 20.27
N LEU A 20 0.54 1.08 19.61
CA LEU A 20 0.51 0.91 18.16
C LEU A 20 0.44 2.26 17.46
N THR A 21 1.61 2.74 17.04
CA THR A 21 1.74 3.93 16.20
C THR A 21 2.39 3.55 14.87
N GLY A 22 1.64 3.67 13.78
CA GLY A 22 2.17 3.47 12.44
C GLY A 22 1.10 3.22 11.39
N ARG A 23 1.53 2.70 10.24
CA ARG A 23 0.64 2.31 9.14
C ARG A 23 0.75 0.80 8.91
N TYR A 24 -0.39 0.12 8.84
CA TYR A 24 -0.46 -1.24 8.29
C TYR A 24 -0.87 -1.12 6.83
N LEU A 25 -0.06 -1.66 5.92
CA LEU A 25 -0.33 -1.65 4.48
C LEU A 25 -0.42 -3.09 3.95
N ARG A 26 -1.35 -3.32 3.03
CA ARG A 26 -1.48 -4.56 2.27
C ARG A 26 -1.64 -4.22 0.79
N ASN A 27 -0.87 -4.88 -0.07
CA ASN A 27 -1.04 -4.83 -1.52
C ASN A 27 -1.76 -6.08 -2.01
N GLY A 28 -2.40 -5.99 -3.16
CA GLY A 28 -3.02 -7.13 -3.82
C GLY A 28 -3.62 -6.79 -5.19
N PRO A 29 -3.98 -7.83 -5.96
CA PRO A 29 -4.65 -7.64 -7.24
C PRO A 29 -6.07 -7.12 -7.05
N ASN A 30 -6.37 -5.98 -7.66
CA ASN A 30 -7.67 -5.36 -7.72
C ASN A 30 -7.82 -4.69 -9.09
N PRO A 31 -8.44 -5.34 -10.10
CA PRO A 31 -8.52 -4.79 -11.44
C PRO A 31 -9.26 -3.44 -11.45
N VAL A 32 -8.73 -2.48 -12.21
CA VAL A 32 -9.45 -1.25 -12.51
C VAL A 32 -10.36 -1.50 -13.71
N GLY A 33 -11.61 -1.06 -13.62
CA GLY A 33 -12.62 -1.25 -14.68
C GLY A 33 -13.19 -2.67 -14.77
N ARG A 34 -13.79 -2.98 -15.91
CA ARG A 34 -14.42 -4.28 -16.19
C ARG A 34 -13.38 -5.32 -16.59
N ILE A 35 -13.53 -6.54 -16.09
CA ILE A 35 -12.72 -7.71 -16.48
C ILE A 35 -13.49 -8.60 -17.44
N ASN A 36 -12.76 -9.30 -18.31
CA ASN A 36 -13.28 -10.48 -19.00
C ASN A 36 -13.06 -11.69 -18.10
N GLU A 37 -14.13 -12.23 -17.52
CA GLU A 37 -14.06 -13.30 -16.52
C GLU A 37 -13.46 -14.61 -17.06
N GLU A 38 -13.62 -14.91 -18.35
CA GLU A 38 -13.08 -16.12 -18.98
C GLU A 38 -11.56 -16.07 -19.16
N LYS A 39 -10.98 -14.87 -19.24
CA LYS A 39 -9.54 -14.66 -19.48
C LYS A 39 -8.80 -14.13 -18.27
N TYR A 40 -9.51 -13.73 -17.23
CA TYR A 40 -8.92 -13.09 -16.07
C TYR A 40 -8.26 -14.11 -15.15
N HIS A 41 -6.99 -13.88 -14.83
CA HIS A 41 -6.30 -14.60 -13.78
C HIS A 41 -6.09 -13.65 -12.59
N TRP A 42 -6.40 -14.10 -11.38
CA TRP A 42 -6.29 -13.27 -10.18
C TRP A 42 -4.90 -12.63 -9.96
N PHE A 43 -3.80 -13.21 -10.43
CA PHE A 43 -2.46 -12.59 -10.37
C PHE A 43 -2.24 -11.44 -11.37
N THR A 44 -3.08 -11.26 -12.39
CA THR A 44 -2.91 -10.21 -13.40
C THR A 44 -3.69 -8.94 -13.09
N GLY A 45 -4.42 -8.89 -11.98
CA GLY A 45 -5.12 -7.70 -11.54
C GLY A 45 -4.17 -6.54 -11.19
N HIS A 46 -4.57 -5.32 -11.51
CA HIS A 46 -3.85 -4.09 -11.14
C HIS A 46 -3.58 -4.02 -9.63
N GLY A 47 -2.44 -3.49 -9.20
CA GLY A 47 -2.15 -3.37 -7.76
C GLY A 47 -3.04 -2.36 -7.07
N MET A 48 -3.55 -2.68 -5.89
CA MET A 48 -4.20 -1.73 -4.99
C MET A 48 -3.65 -1.88 -3.58
N VAL A 49 -3.14 -0.77 -3.05
CA VAL A 49 -2.64 -0.70 -1.67
C VAL A 49 -3.78 -0.25 -0.77
N HIS A 50 -4.03 -1.06 0.25
CA HIS A 50 -4.92 -0.76 1.36
C HIS A 50 -4.07 -0.37 2.58
N GLY A 51 -4.50 0.65 3.30
CA GLY A 51 -3.78 1.15 4.47
C GLY A 51 -4.69 1.54 5.61
N ILE A 52 -4.24 1.26 6.84
CA ILE A 52 -4.84 1.76 8.09
C ILE A 52 -3.75 2.50 8.87
N ARG A 53 -4.05 3.72 9.35
CA ARG A 53 -3.20 4.47 10.29
C ARG A 53 -3.71 4.29 11.71
N LEU A 54 -2.83 3.84 12.59
CA LEU A 54 -3.07 3.73 14.02
C LEU A 54 -2.19 4.73 14.77
N ARG A 55 -2.75 5.40 15.78
CA ARG A 55 -2.01 6.28 16.70
C ARG A 55 -2.83 6.48 17.98
N ASP A 56 -2.18 6.44 19.14
CA ASP A 56 -2.77 6.75 20.45
C ASP A 56 -4.12 6.05 20.72
N GLY A 57 -4.21 4.76 20.36
CA GLY A 57 -5.41 3.94 20.56
C GLY A 57 -6.55 4.22 19.58
N LYS A 58 -6.29 4.96 18.49
CA LYS A 58 -7.27 5.31 17.44
C LYS A 58 -6.87 4.74 16.09
N ALA A 59 -7.87 4.34 15.32
CA ALA A 59 -7.73 4.12 13.88
C ALA A 59 -8.11 5.42 13.16
N GLU A 60 -7.11 6.21 12.78
CA GLU A 60 -7.31 7.57 12.28
C GLU A 60 -7.87 7.60 10.86
N TRP A 61 -7.47 6.62 10.04
CA TRP A 61 -8.03 6.46 8.70
C TRP A 61 -7.81 5.08 8.13
N TYR A 62 -8.70 4.73 7.21
CA TYR A 62 -8.52 3.72 6.18
C TYR A 62 -8.44 4.41 4.82
N ARG A 63 -7.51 3.96 3.97
CA ARG A 63 -7.37 4.44 2.59
C ARG A 63 -7.02 3.28 1.68
N ASN A 64 -7.58 3.27 0.48
CA ASN A 64 -7.10 2.42 -0.60
C ASN A 64 -6.80 3.24 -1.85
N ARG A 65 -5.72 2.92 -2.54
CA ARG A 65 -5.34 3.56 -3.79
C ARG A 65 -4.82 2.51 -4.75
N TRP A 66 -5.26 2.58 -6.01
CA TRP A 66 -4.61 1.83 -7.08
C TRP A 66 -3.18 2.34 -7.26
N VAL A 67 -2.27 1.39 -7.45
CA VAL A 67 -0.89 1.68 -7.84
C VAL A 67 -0.92 2.33 -9.22
N ARG A 68 -0.38 3.53 -9.33
CA ARG A 68 -0.44 4.37 -10.55
C ARG A 68 0.52 3.88 -11.64
N THR A 69 0.36 2.65 -12.10
CA THR A 69 1.02 2.17 -13.33
C THR A 69 0.42 2.86 -14.55
N LYS A 70 1.12 2.80 -15.70
CA LYS A 70 0.59 3.37 -16.96
C LYS A 70 -0.83 2.87 -17.26
N GLN A 71 -1.06 1.55 -17.19
CA GLN A 71 -2.37 0.95 -17.45
C GLN A 71 -3.48 1.49 -16.54
N VAL A 72 -3.17 1.73 -15.26
CA VAL A 72 -4.13 2.32 -14.32
C VAL A 72 -4.40 3.79 -14.66
N CYS A 73 -3.36 4.57 -14.97
CA CYS A 73 -3.50 5.97 -15.36
C CYS A 73 -4.26 6.13 -16.69
N ASP A 74 -4.10 5.21 -17.64
CA ASP A 74 -4.85 5.23 -18.89
C ASP A 74 -6.37 5.07 -18.65
N VAL A 75 -6.78 4.38 -17.57
CA VAL A 75 -8.19 4.16 -17.19
C VAL A 75 -8.74 5.25 -16.26
N LEU A 76 -7.99 5.62 -15.22
CA LEU A 76 -8.44 6.59 -14.20
C LEU A 76 -8.08 8.04 -14.55
N GLY A 77 -7.30 8.25 -15.59
CA GLY A 77 -6.61 9.51 -15.85
C GLY A 77 -5.38 9.71 -14.95
N GLY A 78 -4.60 10.74 -15.28
CA GLY A 78 -3.37 11.12 -14.58
C GLY A 78 -2.10 10.71 -15.31
N THR A 79 -0.96 10.88 -14.63
CA THR A 79 0.36 10.56 -15.17
C THR A 79 1.02 9.53 -14.25
N PRO A 80 1.58 8.42 -14.78
CA PRO A 80 2.36 7.50 -13.96
C PRO A 80 3.56 8.21 -13.35
N PRO A 81 4.07 7.77 -12.18
CA PRO A 81 5.23 8.39 -11.58
C PRO A 81 6.45 8.29 -12.52
N PRO A 82 7.37 9.26 -12.46
CA PRO A 82 8.59 9.20 -13.25
C PRO A 82 9.37 7.93 -12.90
N SER A 83 10.01 7.36 -13.91
CA SER A 83 10.83 6.16 -13.80
C SER A 83 12.12 6.38 -14.57
N ASP A 84 13.24 6.02 -13.95
CA ASP A 84 14.56 6.04 -14.61
C ASP A 84 14.76 4.81 -15.52
N TRP A 85 13.78 3.90 -15.55
CA TRP A 85 13.82 2.71 -16.38
C TRP A 85 13.42 3.03 -17.83
N PRO A 86 13.94 2.29 -18.83
CA PRO A 86 13.58 2.47 -20.23
C PRO A 86 12.06 2.45 -20.45
N ALA A 87 11.57 3.31 -21.34
CA ALA A 87 10.13 3.46 -21.59
C ALA A 87 9.49 2.19 -22.19
N ASP A 88 10.27 1.35 -22.85
CA ASP A 88 9.89 0.06 -23.43
C ASP A 88 10.09 -1.12 -22.46
N HIS A 89 10.52 -0.87 -21.22
CA HIS A 89 10.68 -1.93 -20.23
C HIS A 89 9.33 -2.60 -19.91
N PRO A 90 9.26 -3.94 -19.85
CA PRO A 90 8.04 -4.66 -19.47
C PRO A 90 7.43 -4.15 -18.15
N SER A 91 6.12 -3.89 -18.18
CA SER A 91 5.36 -3.46 -17.02
C SER A 91 4.32 -4.52 -16.65
N PHE A 92 4.50 -5.08 -15.46
CA PHE A 92 3.62 -6.01 -14.78
C PHE A 92 2.86 -5.27 -13.68
N PRO A 93 1.66 -5.73 -13.31
CA PRO A 93 0.91 -5.16 -12.20
C PRO A 93 1.73 -5.24 -10.91
N ALA A 94 2.07 -4.09 -10.31
CA ALA A 94 2.76 -4.02 -9.02
C ALA A 94 1.82 -4.41 -7.86
N ASN A 95 1.43 -5.68 -7.79
CA ASN A 95 0.35 -6.20 -6.93
C ASN A 95 0.81 -7.22 -5.88
N THR A 96 2.08 -7.64 -5.88
CA THR A 96 2.58 -8.70 -4.99
C THR A 96 2.80 -8.22 -3.56
N SER A 97 3.51 -7.09 -3.39
CA SER A 97 3.89 -6.63 -2.05
C SER A 97 3.99 -5.10 -1.96
N VAL A 98 4.05 -4.61 -0.72
CA VAL A 98 4.30 -3.21 -0.37
C VAL A 98 5.39 -3.15 0.69
N ILE A 99 6.40 -2.30 0.45
CA ILE A 99 7.57 -2.17 1.33
C ILE A 99 7.87 -0.71 1.64
N GLY A 100 8.52 -0.48 2.79
CA GLY A 100 9.13 0.79 3.14
C GLY A 100 10.64 0.73 2.90
N HIS A 101 11.20 1.68 2.14
CA HIS A 101 12.64 1.78 1.90
C HIS A 101 13.05 3.24 1.72
N ALA A 102 14.14 3.67 2.38
CA ALA A 102 14.66 5.05 2.31
C ALA A 102 13.59 6.14 2.53
N GLY A 103 12.71 5.96 3.52
CA GLY A 103 11.63 6.90 3.84
C GLY A 103 10.47 6.92 2.84
N ARG A 104 10.48 6.06 1.83
CA ARG A 104 9.44 5.95 0.80
C ARG A 104 8.70 4.62 0.91
N THR A 105 7.48 4.58 0.37
CA THR A 105 6.66 3.38 0.27
C THR A 105 6.55 2.96 -1.19
N TYR A 106 6.81 1.69 -1.47
CA TYR A 106 6.81 1.12 -2.82
C TYR A 106 5.88 -0.07 -2.92
N ALA A 107 5.13 -0.15 -4.02
CA ALA A 107 4.48 -1.36 -4.48
C ALA A 107 5.41 -2.09 -5.46
N ILE A 108 5.51 -3.42 -5.31
CA ILE A 108 6.44 -4.26 -6.08
C ILE A 108 5.77 -5.53 -6.60
N VAL A 109 6.37 -6.11 -7.64
CA VAL A 109 6.00 -7.39 -8.25
C VAL A 109 7.27 -8.15 -8.62
N GLU A 110 7.25 -9.48 -8.49
CA GLU A 110 8.41 -10.34 -8.79
C GLU A 110 8.78 -10.39 -10.28
N GLY A 111 7.86 -10.00 -11.17
CA GLY A 111 8.06 -9.96 -12.63
C GLY A 111 9.06 -8.90 -13.13
N GLY A 112 9.75 -8.19 -12.23
CA GLY A 112 10.85 -7.30 -12.59
C GLY A 112 10.43 -5.90 -13.04
N SER A 113 9.21 -5.46 -12.75
CA SER A 113 8.81 -4.07 -13.04
C SER A 113 9.45 -3.07 -12.07
N PRO A 114 9.63 -1.81 -12.50
CA PRO A 114 10.10 -0.75 -11.62
C PRO A 114 9.23 -0.65 -10.35
N PRO A 115 9.82 -0.49 -9.16
CA PRO A 115 9.06 -0.21 -7.94
C PRO A 115 8.23 1.07 -8.11
N ILE A 116 6.93 1.02 -7.83
CA ILE A 116 6.03 2.18 -7.98
C ILE A 116 5.82 2.86 -6.63
N GLY A 117 6.21 4.13 -6.54
CA GLY A 117 6.20 4.93 -5.31
C GLY A 117 5.01 5.87 -5.12
N GLU A 118 4.89 6.36 -3.89
CA GLU A 118 4.00 7.43 -3.38
C GLU A 118 2.53 7.05 -3.10
N PHE A 119 2.34 6.38 -1.95
CA PHE A 119 1.05 6.23 -1.28
C PHE A 119 0.97 7.16 -0.07
N GLY A 120 0.34 8.32 -0.25
CA GLY A 120 0.06 9.28 0.82
C GLY A 120 0.10 10.70 0.30
N GLY A 121 -1.08 11.34 0.18
CA GLY A 121 -1.16 12.74 -0.25
C GLY A 121 -0.31 13.67 0.61
N ASN A 122 0.24 14.71 -0.04
CA ASN A 122 0.90 15.90 0.49
C ASN A 122 1.03 15.96 2.03
N ALA A 123 2.02 15.26 2.59
CA ALA A 123 2.59 15.65 3.87
C ALA A 123 3.89 16.41 3.59
N PRO A 124 4.08 17.62 4.14
CA PRO A 124 5.29 18.41 3.89
C PRO A 124 6.54 17.63 4.31
N ARG A 125 7.60 17.75 3.50
CA ARG A 125 8.93 17.11 3.66
C ARG A 125 9.60 17.36 5.03
N HIS A 126 9.04 18.20 5.88
CA HIS A 126 9.60 18.63 7.17
C HIS A 126 9.01 17.94 8.42
N THR A 127 8.01 17.07 8.32
CA THR A 127 7.48 16.34 9.51
C THR A 127 8.21 15.01 9.75
N GLN A 128 9.46 14.89 9.32
CA GLN A 128 10.25 13.66 9.43
C GLN A 128 10.88 13.55 10.83
N VAL A 129 10.03 13.44 11.85
CA VAL A 129 10.40 12.88 13.15
C VAL A 129 9.49 11.67 13.39
N GLY A 130 9.96 10.48 13.03
CA GLY A 130 9.47 9.21 13.58
C GLY A 130 8.34 8.44 12.86
N ASP A 131 7.70 8.96 11.82
CA ASP A 131 6.40 8.41 11.35
C ASP A 131 6.46 7.24 10.32
N SER A 132 7.64 6.62 10.12
CA SER A 132 7.84 5.56 9.11
C SER A 132 7.79 4.12 9.65
N HIS A 133 7.05 3.85 10.72
CA HIS A 133 6.76 2.48 11.11
C HIS A 133 5.65 1.91 10.22
N LEU A 134 6.06 1.39 9.06
CA LEU A 134 5.29 0.38 8.34
C LEU A 134 5.34 -0.88 9.20
N PHE A 135 4.19 -1.41 9.62
CA PHE A 135 4.14 -2.75 10.19
C PHE A 135 4.36 -3.78 9.06
N VAL A 136 5.61 -3.91 8.60
CA VAL A 136 6.07 -5.15 7.96
C VAL A 136 6.31 -6.09 9.12
N HIS A 137 5.71 -7.28 9.11
CA HIS A 137 5.84 -8.24 10.19
C HIS A 137 7.32 -8.65 10.38
N ARG A 138 8.06 -7.91 11.22
CA ARG A 138 9.26 -8.38 11.90
C ARG A 138 8.84 -8.58 13.35
N ARG A 139 8.59 -9.84 13.72
CA ARG A 139 8.54 -10.24 15.13
C ARG A 139 9.90 -9.93 15.75
N GLU A 140 9.95 -8.90 16.58
CA GLU A 140 10.73 -8.96 17.81
C GLU A 140 9.76 -8.70 18.96
N VAL A 141 9.21 -9.80 19.48
CA VAL A 141 8.58 -9.78 20.79
C VAL A 141 9.73 -9.89 21.78
N SER A 142 10.11 -8.76 22.37
CA SER A 142 11.08 -8.77 23.46
C SER A 142 10.44 -9.43 24.69
N GLY A 143 11.09 -10.51 25.15
CA GLY A 143 11.12 -10.89 26.55
C GLY A 143 9.80 -11.26 27.24
N LYS A 144 9.10 -12.32 26.80
CA LYS A 144 8.36 -13.20 27.74
C LYS A 144 8.54 -14.66 27.37
N LYS A 145 9.45 -15.30 28.12
CA LYS A 145 9.67 -16.74 28.19
C LYS A 145 8.40 -17.39 28.74
N TRP A 146 7.71 -18.19 27.95
CA TRP A 146 6.68 -19.10 28.45
C TRP A 146 7.31 -20.49 28.61
N ILE A 147 7.13 -21.04 29.81
CA ILE A 147 7.70 -22.28 30.31
C ILE A 147 6.81 -23.46 29.87
N ARG A 148 7.49 -24.54 29.47
CA ARG A 148 7.07 -25.93 29.16
C ARG A 148 6.26 -26.14 27.89
#